data_AF-M6KHD1-F1
#
_entry.id   AF-M6KHD1-F1
#
_cell.length_a   1.000
_cell.length_b   1.000
_cell.length_c   1.000
_cell.angle_alpha   90.00
_cell.angle_beta   90.00
_cell.angle_gamma   90.00
#
_symmetry.space_group_name_H-M   'P 1'
#
loop_
_entity.id
_entity.type
_entity.pdbx_description
1 polymer ?
#
loop_
_entity_poly.entity_id
_entity_poly.type
_entity_poly.pdbx_seq_one_letter_code
_entity_poly.pdbx_strand_id
1 'polypeptide(L)'
;MAAIGFGNPVITLIDPPSGSPPQSDGVSYTGTQITIQGRNFTPNSTETTVKFNGITGTIFSITTTEIITTVPTGATAGFLTVSKADGACDTVYGTDGYNCSARRFYVDCYKAYNNIYGDETAINYPDSQTIEFKENFSTKAFRSNLREAGGTILAFECDNLISVKYFSPSCKTTDVGTFDAPVFNPTINFTDNYAVQYFITTGKGSCKINFQ
;
A
#
# COMPACT_ATOMS: atom_id res chain seq x y z
N MET A 1 -14.70 36.39 -16.49
CA MET A 1 -13.97 36.50 -15.22
C MET A 1 -14.27 35.25 -14.43
N ALA A 2 -13.30 34.32 -14.30
CA ALA A 2 -13.52 33.03 -13.66
C ALA A 2 -13.63 33.21 -12.15
N ALA A 3 -14.66 32.63 -11.54
CA ALA A 3 -14.82 32.61 -10.09
C ALA A 3 -13.70 31.76 -9.48
N ILE A 4 -12.71 32.43 -8.92
CA ILE A 4 -11.75 31.90 -7.96
C ILE A 4 -12.47 31.01 -6.93
N GLY A 5 -11.89 29.86 -6.61
CA GLY A 5 -12.49 28.76 -5.84
C GLY A 5 -12.94 29.14 -4.43
N PHE A 6 -14.12 29.75 -4.32
CA PHE A 6 -14.82 29.96 -3.06
C PHE A 6 -15.25 28.62 -2.46
N GLY A 7 -14.92 28.40 -1.19
CA GLY A 7 -15.28 27.21 -0.42
C GLY A 7 -14.14 26.19 -0.26
N ASN A 8 -14.36 25.23 0.63
CA ASN A 8 -13.40 24.15 0.86
C ASN A 8 -13.16 23.37 -0.45
N PRO A 9 -11.91 22.93 -0.72
CA PRO A 9 -11.67 21.96 -1.78
C PRO A 9 -12.49 20.69 -1.48
N VAL A 10 -12.92 19.96 -2.50
CA VAL A 10 -13.66 18.71 -2.34
C VAL A 10 -13.10 17.67 -3.28
N ILE A 11 -12.62 16.56 -2.73
CA ILE A 11 -12.23 15.39 -3.52
C ILE A 11 -13.50 14.60 -3.88
N THR A 12 -13.71 14.33 -5.17
CA THR A 12 -14.83 13.54 -5.70
C THR A 12 -14.40 12.18 -6.24
N LEU A 13 -13.13 12.00 -6.62
CA LEU A 13 -12.53 10.72 -7.00
C LEU A 13 -11.02 10.71 -6.76
N ILE A 14 -10.47 9.55 -6.42
CA ILE A 14 -9.04 9.26 -6.47
C ILE A 14 -8.89 8.07 -7.42
N ASP A 15 -8.15 8.25 -8.50
CA ASP A 15 -7.94 7.23 -9.53
C ASP A 15 -6.44 7.06 -9.81
N PRO A 16 -5.88 5.85 -9.62
CA PRO A 16 -6.49 4.70 -8.94
C PRO A 16 -6.73 4.94 -7.44
N PRO A 17 -7.70 4.26 -6.80
CA PRO A 17 -8.00 4.42 -5.37
C PRO A 17 -6.91 3.83 -4.43
N SER A 18 -5.95 3.09 -4.99
CA SER A 18 -4.80 2.52 -4.30
C SER A 18 -3.52 2.71 -5.11
N GLY A 19 -2.38 2.67 -4.45
CA GLY A 19 -1.07 2.79 -5.10
C GLY A 19 0.09 2.30 -4.25
N SER A 20 1.23 2.08 -4.90
CA SER A 20 2.50 1.80 -4.24
C SER A 20 3.33 3.07 -4.14
N PRO A 21 4.05 3.31 -3.02
CA PRO A 21 5.19 4.21 -3.02
C PRO A 21 6.34 3.66 -3.91
N PRO A 22 7.41 4.42 -4.14
CA PRO A 22 8.56 3.94 -4.90
C PRO A 22 9.20 2.69 -4.28
N GLN A 23 9.62 1.75 -5.13
CA GLN A 23 10.29 0.51 -4.73
C GLN A 23 11.49 0.26 -5.65
N SER A 24 12.58 -0.31 -5.09
CA SER A 24 13.84 -0.57 -5.82
C SER A 24 14.42 -1.97 -5.57
N ASP A 25 13.62 -2.88 -5.00
CA ASP A 25 14.03 -4.24 -4.68
C ASP A 25 13.22 -5.23 -5.52
N GLY A 26 13.89 -5.97 -6.40
CA GLY A 26 13.26 -6.87 -7.38
C GLY A 26 12.52 -6.17 -8.53
N VAL A 27 12.15 -4.90 -8.36
CA VAL A 27 11.53 -4.02 -9.37
C VAL A 27 12.09 -2.61 -9.26
N SER A 28 11.99 -1.82 -10.33
CA SER A 28 12.26 -0.38 -10.32
C SER A 28 10.96 0.36 -10.56
N TYR A 29 10.35 0.90 -9.51
CA TYR A 29 9.04 1.55 -9.54
C TYR A 29 9.11 2.94 -8.91
N THR A 30 8.62 3.96 -9.63
CA THR A 30 8.73 5.38 -9.23
C THR A 30 7.61 5.86 -8.31
N GLY A 31 6.72 4.97 -7.88
CA GLY A 31 5.48 5.30 -7.18
C GLY A 31 4.31 5.47 -8.14
N THR A 32 3.11 5.12 -7.67
CA THR A 32 1.91 5.17 -8.50
C THR A 32 1.51 6.61 -8.77
N GLN A 33 1.32 6.97 -10.04
CA GLN A 33 0.70 8.23 -10.42
C GLN A 33 -0.80 8.19 -10.08
N ILE A 34 -1.28 9.23 -9.41
CA ILE A 34 -2.65 9.38 -8.94
C ILE A 34 -3.25 10.63 -9.57
N THR A 35 -4.45 10.47 -10.14
CA THR A 35 -5.33 11.56 -10.55
C THR A 35 -6.39 11.76 -9.48
N ILE A 36 -6.43 12.95 -8.89
CA ILE A 36 -7.42 13.35 -7.89
C ILE A 36 -8.41 14.28 -8.60
N GLN A 37 -9.66 13.85 -8.73
CA GLN A 37 -10.73 14.69 -9.27
C GLN A 37 -11.52 15.33 -8.13
N GLY A 38 -12.05 16.52 -8.40
CA GLY A 38 -12.75 17.28 -7.40
C GLY A 38 -13.28 18.62 -7.90
N ARG A 39 -13.40 19.56 -6.97
CA ARG A 39 -13.80 20.94 -7.21
C ARG A 39 -13.17 21.86 -6.18
N ASN A 40 -13.15 23.15 -6.50
CA ASN A 40 -12.63 24.23 -5.65
C ASN A 40 -11.16 24.07 -5.25
N PHE A 41 -10.38 23.32 -6.03
CA PHE A 41 -8.93 23.30 -5.88
C PHE A 41 -8.34 24.66 -6.28
N THR A 42 -7.26 25.06 -5.63
CA THR A 42 -6.53 26.26 -6.03
C THR A 42 -5.62 25.88 -7.20
N PRO A 43 -5.75 26.47 -8.40
CA PRO A 43 -4.94 26.12 -9.57
C PRO A 43 -3.50 26.69 -9.47
N ASN A 44 -2.90 26.54 -8.29
CA ASN A 44 -1.54 26.92 -7.97
C ASN A 44 -0.95 25.87 -7.01
N SER A 45 0.12 25.19 -7.46
CA SER A 45 0.78 24.13 -6.69
C SER A 45 1.55 24.66 -5.48
N THR A 46 1.94 25.93 -5.44
CA THR A 46 2.59 26.53 -4.25
C THR A 46 1.59 26.87 -3.16
N GLU A 47 0.29 26.96 -3.51
CA GLU A 47 -0.81 27.25 -2.59
C GLU A 47 -1.69 26.03 -2.31
N THR A 48 -1.28 24.84 -2.78
CA THR A 48 -1.99 23.57 -2.56
C THR A 48 -1.03 22.53 -2.01
N THR A 49 -1.45 21.80 -1.00
CA THR A 49 -0.70 20.66 -0.46
C THR A 49 -1.51 19.39 -0.63
N VAL A 50 -0.87 18.34 -1.16
CA VAL A 50 -1.40 16.98 -1.15
C VAL A 50 -0.58 16.13 -0.19
N LYS A 51 -1.23 15.41 0.73
CA LYS A 51 -0.55 14.47 1.63
C LYS A 51 -1.16 13.08 1.56
N PHE A 52 -0.30 12.08 1.68
CA PHE A 52 -0.62 10.66 1.81
C PHE A 52 -0.29 10.22 3.23
N ASN A 53 -1.32 10.09 4.07
CA ASN A 53 -1.20 9.80 5.49
C ASN A 53 -0.14 10.67 6.19
N GLY A 54 -0.19 11.99 5.95
CA GLY A 54 0.75 12.96 6.52
C GLY A 54 2.03 13.18 5.71
N ILE A 55 2.36 12.32 4.75
CA ILE A 55 3.55 12.48 3.88
C ILE A 55 3.20 13.33 2.66
N THR A 56 3.91 14.43 2.45
CA THR A 56 3.67 15.34 1.32
C THR A 56 4.01 14.68 -0.02
N GLY A 57 3.04 14.65 -0.94
CA GLY A 57 3.22 14.22 -2.32
C GLY A 57 3.71 15.36 -3.22
N THR A 58 4.30 15.01 -4.37
CA THR A 58 4.68 15.99 -5.39
C THR A 58 3.49 16.24 -6.33
N ILE A 59 3.12 17.50 -6.54
CA ILE A 59 2.07 17.89 -7.49
C ILE A 59 2.72 18.14 -8.84
N PHE A 60 2.31 17.41 -9.87
CA PHE A 60 2.78 17.60 -11.26
C PHE A 60 1.92 18.59 -12.04
N SER A 61 0.61 18.52 -11.85
CA SER A 61 -0.33 19.47 -12.42
C SER A 61 -1.52 19.68 -11.50
N ILE A 62 -2.13 20.86 -11.59
CA ILE A 62 -3.31 21.22 -10.81
C ILE A 62 -4.19 22.18 -11.62
N THR A 63 -5.49 21.90 -11.60
CA THR A 63 -6.56 22.78 -12.06
C THR A 63 -7.56 22.96 -10.92
N THR A 64 -8.67 23.67 -11.16
CA THR A 64 -9.73 23.81 -10.16
C THR A 64 -10.49 22.50 -9.87
N THR A 65 -10.33 21.48 -10.71
CA THR A 65 -11.10 20.22 -10.65
C THR A 65 -10.25 18.96 -10.70
N GLU A 66 -8.93 19.08 -10.92
CA GLU A 66 -8.03 17.94 -11.08
C GLU A 66 -6.65 18.24 -10.47
N ILE A 67 -6.05 17.25 -9.82
CA ILE A 67 -4.65 17.26 -9.39
C ILE A 67 -4.00 15.96 -9.87
N ILE A 68 -2.84 16.05 -10.51
CA ILE A 68 -1.98 14.90 -10.79
C ILE A 68 -0.81 14.91 -9.81
N THR A 69 -0.63 13.80 -9.10
CA THR A 69 0.42 13.59 -8.10
C THR A 69 0.98 12.18 -8.17
N THR A 70 1.99 11.85 -7.38
CA THR A 70 2.48 10.48 -7.18
C THR A 70 2.52 10.14 -5.71
N VAL A 71 2.28 8.86 -5.39
CA VAL A 71 2.46 8.33 -4.04
C VAL A 71 3.92 8.54 -3.61
N PRO A 72 4.20 9.28 -2.52
CA PRO A 72 5.55 9.60 -2.10
C PRO A 72 6.22 8.44 -1.36
N THR A 73 7.55 8.49 -1.25
CA THR A 73 8.33 7.55 -0.42
C THR A 73 7.88 7.61 1.04
N GLY A 74 7.69 6.45 1.66
CA GLY A 74 7.26 6.35 3.05
C GLY A 74 5.76 6.49 3.28
N ALA A 75 4.96 6.71 2.23
CA ALA A 75 3.51 6.71 2.34
C ALA A 75 2.99 5.36 2.86
N THR A 76 2.04 5.42 3.78
CA THR A 76 1.29 4.25 4.29
C THR A 76 -0.20 4.42 3.99
N ALA A 77 -0.99 3.35 4.15
CA ALA A 77 -2.44 3.45 4.04
C ALA A 77 -3.00 4.44 5.09
N GLY A 78 -4.07 5.15 4.73
CA GLY A 78 -4.67 6.18 5.58
C GLY A 78 -5.47 7.19 4.77
N PHE A 79 -5.44 8.46 5.19
CA PHE A 79 -6.10 9.53 4.46
C PHE A 79 -5.17 10.18 3.43
N LEU A 80 -5.65 10.31 2.20
CA LEU A 80 -5.15 11.27 1.24
C LEU A 80 -5.88 12.60 1.48
N THR A 81 -5.13 13.69 1.66
CA THR A 81 -5.68 15.02 1.87
C THR A 81 -5.25 16.00 0.79
N VAL A 82 -6.13 16.95 0.49
CA VAL A 82 -5.87 18.13 -0.34
C VAL A 82 -6.24 19.36 0.47
N SER A 83 -5.28 20.25 0.71
CA SER A 83 -5.49 21.52 1.45
C SER A 83 -4.97 22.73 0.68
N LYS A 84 -5.58 23.89 0.93
CA LYS A 84 -5.08 25.20 0.44
C LYS A 84 -3.94 25.72 1.34
N ALA A 85 -3.36 26.89 1.01
CA ALA A 85 -2.19 27.49 1.66
C ALA A 85 -2.28 27.67 3.19
N ASP A 86 -3.48 27.65 3.76
CA ASP A 86 -3.78 27.77 5.19
C ASP A 86 -4.70 26.63 5.71
N GLY A 87 -4.95 25.62 4.88
CA GLY A 87 -5.91 24.57 5.18
C GLY A 87 -5.36 23.54 6.18
N ALA A 88 -6.25 23.05 7.03
CA ALA A 88 -5.96 22.01 8.01
C ALA A 88 -7.05 20.93 7.96
N CYS A 89 -6.63 19.68 7.89
CA CYS A 89 -7.49 18.51 7.89
C CYS A 89 -7.39 17.82 9.24
N ASP A 90 -8.51 17.55 9.89
CA ASP A 90 -8.55 16.57 10.97
C ASP A 90 -8.69 15.18 10.33
N THR A 91 -7.66 14.36 10.46
CA THR A 91 -7.63 12.97 10.01
C THR A 91 -7.66 11.97 11.18
N VAL A 92 -7.83 12.47 12.40
CA VAL A 92 -7.86 11.67 13.64
C VAL A 92 -9.30 11.33 14.00
N TYR A 93 -10.20 12.32 13.95
CA TYR A 93 -11.60 12.15 14.32
C TYR A 93 -12.58 12.14 13.13
N GLY A 94 -12.10 12.37 11.90
CA GLY A 94 -12.95 12.40 10.72
C GLY A 94 -12.23 12.78 9.43
N THR A 95 -12.97 13.44 8.53
CA THR A 95 -12.45 14.11 7.32
C THR A 95 -12.74 15.61 7.33
N ASP A 96 -13.14 16.13 8.49
CA ASP A 96 -13.50 17.53 8.67
C ASP A 96 -12.25 18.42 8.68
N GLY A 97 -12.42 19.70 8.39
CA GLY A 97 -11.30 20.62 8.32
C GLY A 97 -11.67 21.97 7.73
N TYR A 98 -10.72 22.88 7.82
CA TYR A 98 -10.79 24.20 7.18
C TYR A 98 -9.96 24.17 5.91
N ASN A 99 -10.52 24.62 4.78
CA ASN A 99 -9.85 24.65 3.49
C ASN A 99 -9.17 23.31 3.11
N CYS A 100 -9.80 22.19 3.49
CA CYS A 100 -9.33 20.84 3.21
C CYS A 100 -10.45 19.89 2.78
N SER A 101 -10.07 18.86 2.01
CA SER A 101 -10.82 17.61 1.86
C SER A 101 -9.90 16.40 2.03
N ALA A 102 -10.44 15.34 2.63
CA ALA A 102 -9.75 14.09 2.85
C ALA A 102 -10.57 12.91 2.32
N ARG A 103 -9.87 11.87 1.85
CA ARG A 103 -10.46 10.57 1.48
C ARG A 103 -9.51 9.43 1.78
N ARG A 104 -10.07 8.24 2.02
CA ARG A 104 -9.25 7.04 2.24
C ARG A 104 -8.44 6.71 0.98
N PHE A 105 -7.20 6.33 1.21
CA PHE A 105 -6.27 5.85 0.20
C PHE A 105 -5.55 4.62 0.75
N TYR A 106 -5.47 3.58 -0.08
CA TYR A 106 -4.83 2.33 0.29
C TYR A 106 -3.44 2.24 -0.32
N VAL A 107 -2.50 1.74 0.47
CA VAL A 107 -1.20 1.35 -0.05
C VAL A 107 -1.27 -0.11 -0.49
N ASP A 108 -0.86 -0.36 -1.73
CA ASP A 108 -0.81 -1.66 -2.36
C ASP A 108 0.61 -1.83 -2.95
N CYS A 109 1.44 -2.57 -2.21
CA CYS A 109 2.84 -2.81 -2.53
C CYS A 109 3.01 -3.73 -3.75
N TYR A 110 2.09 -4.66 -3.96
CA TYR A 110 2.16 -5.59 -5.07
C TYR A 110 1.92 -4.90 -6.42
N LYS A 111 1.25 -3.74 -6.42
CA LYS A 111 1.09 -2.91 -7.61
C LYS A 111 2.41 -2.55 -8.30
N ALA A 112 3.51 -2.41 -7.56
CA ALA A 112 4.84 -2.17 -8.13
C ALA A 112 5.35 -3.33 -9.01
N TYR A 113 4.80 -4.53 -8.83
CA TYR A 113 5.13 -5.74 -9.56
C TYR A 113 4.16 -6.06 -10.70
N ASN A 114 3.16 -5.21 -10.94
CA ASN A 114 2.20 -5.37 -12.05
C ASN A 114 1.57 -6.79 -12.12
N ASN A 115 1.27 -7.37 -10.96
CA ASN A 115 0.63 -8.69 -10.81
C ASN A 115 1.37 -9.87 -11.49
N ILE A 116 2.70 -9.82 -11.64
CA ILE A 116 3.48 -10.87 -12.34
C ILE A 116 3.39 -12.27 -11.69
N TYR A 117 3.01 -12.36 -10.42
CA TYR A 117 2.82 -13.63 -9.68
C TYR A 117 1.36 -14.07 -9.58
N GLY A 118 0.49 -13.50 -10.44
CA GLY A 118 -0.95 -13.76 -10.45
C GLY A 118 -1.70 -12.96 -9.38
N ASP A 119 -2.97 -13.31 -9.18
CA ASP A 119 -3.82 -12.69 -8.17
C ASP A 119 -3.35 -13.02 -6.74
N GLU A 120 -3.52 -12.06 -5.83
CA GLU A 120 -3.19 -12.27 -4.42
C GLU A 120 -4.15 -13.26 -3.77
N THR A 121 -3.59 -14.27 -3.11
CA THR A 121 -4.39 -15.17 -2.26
C THR A 121 -4.53 -14.57 -0.86
N ALA A 122 -5.76 -14.34 -0.41
CA ALA A 122 -6.04 -13.77 0.90
C ALA A 122 -6.11 -14.86 1.99
N ILE A 123 -5.34 -14.72 3.05
CA ILE A 123 -5.31 -15.64 4.20
C ILE A 123 -5.28 -14.78 5.47
N ASN A 124 -6.39 -14.68 6.20
CA ASN A 124 -6.52 -13.71 7.28
C ASN A 124 -6.48 -14.39 8.64
N TYR A 125 -5.89 -13.74 9.64
CA TYR A 125 -5.94 -14.24 11.01
C TYR A 125 -7.40 -14.43 11.47
N PRO A 126 -7.74 -15.54 12.17
CA PRO A 126 -6.89 -16.65 12.59
C PRO A 126 -6.90 -17.86 11.62
N ASP A 127 -7.45 -17.69 10.42
CA ASP A 127 -7.63 -18.78 9.46
C ASP A 127 -6.28 -19.27 8.93
N SER A 128 -6.25 -20.52 8.46
CA SER A 128 -5.09 -21.08 7.78
C SER A 128 -5.48 -21.66 6.43
N GLN A 129 -4.53 -21.70 5.52
CA GLN A 129 -4.76 -22.27 4.19
C GLN A 129 -3.53 -23.03 3.71
N THR A 130 -3.77 -24.20 3.11
CA THR A 130 -2.75 -24.97 2.40
C THR A 130 -2.80 -24.62 0.91
N ILE A 131 -1.65 -24.26 0.34
CA ILE A 131 -1.48 -23.82 -1.02
C ILE A 131 -0.59 -24.81 -1.77
N GLU A 132 -1.02 -25.21 -2.96
CA GLU A 132 -0.22 -26.06 -3.84
C GLU A 132 0.65 -25.22 -4.78
N PHE A 133 1.94 -25.51 -4.79
CA PHE A 133 2.90 -25.08 -5.80
C PHE A 133 3.06 -26.22 -6.81
N LYS A 134 2.63 -25.99 -8.05
CA LYS A 134 2.54 -27.04 -9.08
C LYS A 134 3.78 -27.15 -9.95
N GLU A 135 4.48 -26.02 -10.12
CA GLU A 135 5.70 -25.92 -10.90
C GLU A 135 6.92 -26.32 -10.10
N ASN A 136 7.98 -26.75 -10.78
CA ASN A 136 9.26 -27.11 -10.15
C ASN A 136 9.83 -25.98 -9.29
N PHE A 137 9.55 -24.73 -9.67
CA PHE A 137 9.86 -23.54 -8.90
C PHE A 137 8.89 -22.43 -9.29
N SER A 138 8.21 -21.82 -8.33
CA SER A 138 7.27 -20.72 -8.60
C SER A 138 7.13 -19.77 -7.43
N THR A 139 6.76 -18.54 -7.76
CA THR A 139 6.40 -17.48 -6.82
C THR A 139 4.90 -17.24 -6.87
N LYS A 140 4.26 -17.10 -5.70
CA LYS A 140 2.85 -16.72 -5.56
C LYS A 140 2.72 -15.52 -4.65
N ALA A 141 1.73 -14.67 -4.91
CA ALA A 141 1.42 -13.50 -4.10
C ALA A 141 0.29 -13.76 -3.10
N PHE A 142 0.44 -13.18 -1.90
CA PHE A 142 -0.44 -13.37 -0.77
C PHE A 142 -0.69 -12.06 -0.04
N ARG A 143 -1.84 -11.99 0.61
CA ARG A 143 -2.19 -10.92 1.54
C ARG A 143 -2.80 -11.49 2.81
N SER A 144 -2.35 -11.01 3.95
CA SER A 144 -2.86 -11.42 5.26
C SER A 144 -3.22 -10.25 6.13
N ASN A 145 -4.48 -10.19 6.58
CA ASN A 145 -4.87 -9.30 7.68
C ASN A 145 -4.38 -9.92 8.99
N LEU A 146 -3.54 -9.18 9.71
CA LEU A 146 -3.00 -9.58 11.00
C LEU A 146 -4.03 -9.36 12.12
N ARG A 147 -3.72 -9.83 13.33
CA ARG A 147 -4.58 -9.69 14.50
C ARG A 147 -4.79 -8.22 14.86
N GLU A 148 -6.00 -7.85 15.27
CA GLU A 148 -6.32 -6.46 15.61
C GLU A 148 -5.57 -5.91 16.83
N ALA A 149 -5.24 -6.78 17.79
CA ALA A 149 -4.54 -6.42 19.02
C ALA A 149 -3.52 -7.49 19.42
N GLY A 150 -2.31 -7.06 19.78
CA GLY A 150 -1.19 -7.92 20.13
C GLY A 150 -0.35 -8.34 18.92
N GLY A 151 0.77 -9.01 19.19
CA GLY A 151 1.61 -9.55 18.12
C GLY A 151 0.92 -10.68 17.36
N THR A 152 1.31 -10.85 16.09
CA THR A 152 0.90 -11.97 15.24
C THR A 152 2.14 -12.68 14.73
N ILE A 153 2.20 -14.00 14.89
CA ILE A 153 3.24 -14.81 14.26
C ILE A 153 2.65 -15.45 13.02
N LEU A 154 3.15 -15.09 11.84
CA LEU A 154 2.84 -15.76 10.58
C LEU A 154 3.82 -16.92 10.41
N ALA A 155 3.30 -18.15 10.29
CA ALA A 155 4.11 -19.36 10.18
C ALA A 155 3.85 -20.09 8.87
N PHE A 156 4.93 -20.65 8.32
CA PHE A 156 4.94 -21.37 7.06
C PHE A 156 5.33 -22.83 7.32
N GLU A 157 4.46 -23.75 6.95
CA GLU A 157 4.67 -25.20 7.06
C GLU A 157 4.66 -25.78 5.64
N CYS A 158 5.83 -25.85 5.01
CA CYS A 158 5.96 -26.26 3.61
C CYS A 158 6.75 -27.57 3.44
N ASP A 159 6.46 -28.31 2.37
CA ASP A 159 7.17 -29.54 2.00
C ASP A 159 8.63 -29.27 1.57
N ASN A 160 8.91 -28.07 1.04
CA ASN A 160 10.21 -27.66 0.54
C ASN A 160 10.75 -26.44 1.29
N LEU A 161 12.05 -26.16 1.14
CA LEU A 161 12.64 -24.89 1.53
C LEU A 161 11.97 -23.73 0.77
N ILE A 162 11.82 -22.59 1.44
CA ILE A 162 11.16 -21.41 0.88
C ILE A 162 12.03 -20.17 1.01
N SER A 163 11.72 -19.18 0.18
CA SER A 163 12.04 -17.78 0.46
C SER A 163 10.74 -16.99 0.54
N VAL A 164 10.65 -16.10 1.52
CA VAL A 164 9.49 -15.22 1.73
C VAL A 164 9.94 -13.78 1.63
N LYS A 165 9.36 -13.02 0.71
CA LYS A 165 9.53 -11.57 0.64
C LYS A 165 8.26 -10.92 1.15
N TYR A 166 8.33 -10.13 2.21
CA TYR A 166 7.16 -9.43 2.76
C TYR A 166 7.35 -7.93 2.79
N PHE A 167 6.24 -7.20 2.78
CA PHE A 167 6.23 -5.74 2.73
C PHE A 167 5.84 -5.14 4.08
N SER A 168 6.58 -4.11 4.49
CA SER A 168 6.16 -3.19 5.56
C SER A 168 4.97 -2.33 5.10
N PRO A 169 4.31 -1.56 6.01
CA PRO A 169 3.22 -0.65 5.65
C PRO A 169 3.57 0.43 4.61
N SER A 170 4.86 0.70 4.41
CA SER A 170 5.40 1.65 3.43
C SER A 170 6.05 0.97 2.22
N CYS A 171 5.79 -0.32 2.03
CA CYS A 171 6.31 -1.16 0.96
C CYS A 171 7.83 -1.30 0.89
N LYS A 172 8.53 -1.05 2.00
CA LYS A 172 9.89 -1.60 2.15
C LYS A 172 9.80 -3.11 2.31
N THR A 173 10.65 -3.81 1.59
CA THR A 173 10.72 -5.27 1.57
C THR A 173 11.62 -5.82 2.66
N THR A 174 11.37 -7.05 3.08
CA THR A 174 12.29 -7.83 3.89
C THR A 174 12.19 -9.29 3.44
N ASP A 175 13.35 -9.93 3.31
CA ASP A 175 13.47 -11.31 2.88
C ASP A 175 13.72 -12.24 4.07
N VAL A 176 13.04 -13.38 4.07
CA VAL A 176 13.24 -14.50 4.99
C VAL A 176 13.66 -15.70 4.16
N GLY A 177 14.94 -16.03 4.22
CA GLY A 177 15.58 -16.84 3.20
C GLY A 177 15.73 -16.09 1.88
N THR A 178 16.59 -16.59 1.01
CA THR A 178 16.79 -16.06 -0.34
C THR A 178 16.74 -17.20 -1.36
N PHE A 179 16.81 -16.87 -2.65
CA PHE A 179 16.92 -17.89 -3.68
C PHE A 179 18.16 -18.78 -3.49
N ASP A 180 19.30 -18.17 -3.12
CA ASP A 180 20.57 -18.89 -2.93
C ASP A 180 20.69 -19.55 -1.55
N ALA A 181 19.90 -19.10 -0.57
CA ALA A 181 19.86 -19.63 0.79
C ALA A 181 18.41 -19.71 1.31
N PRO A 182 17.59 -20.64 0.81
CA PRO A 182 16.22 -20.78 1.25
C PRO A 182 16.16 -21.45 2.64
N VAL A 183 15.07 -21.21 3.37
CA VAL A 183 14.91 -21.64 4.76
C VAL A 183 13.76 -22.64 4.92
N PHE A 184 13.84 -23.49 5.94
CA PHE A 184 12.81 -24.47 6.26
C PHE A 184 11.86 -23.94 7.32
N ASN A 185 10.56 -23.95 7.02
CA ASN A 185 9.47 -23.57 7.91
C ASN A 185 9.73 -22.31 8.77
N PRO A 186 10.02 -21.15 8.15
CA PRO A 186 10.25 -19.93 8.89
C PRO A 186 8.98 -19.42 9.57
N THR A 187 9.18 -18.52 10.54
CA THR A 187 8.12 -17.70 11.12
C THR A 187 8.48 -16.23 11.00
N ILE A 188 7.46 -15.37 10.93
CA ILE A 188 7.61 -13.92 10.86
C ILE A 188 6.77 -13.32 11.98
N ASN A 189 7.41 -12.57 12.87
CA ASN A 189 6.75 -11.93 14.00
C ASN A 189 6.40 -10.48 13.66
N PHE A 190 5.12 -10.16 13.70
CA PHE A 190 4.61 -8.81 13.50
C PHE A 190 4.14 -8.23 14.84
N THR A 191 4.65 -7.05 15.18
CA THR A 191 4.22 -6.29 16.37
C THR A 191 3.08 -5.32 16.07
N ASP A 192 2.95 -4.93 14.79
CA ASP A 192 1.96 -3.96 14.32
C ASP A 192 0.83 -4.67 13.56
N ASN A 193 -0.40 -4.16 13.72
CA ASN A 193 -1.54 -4.62 12.95
C ASN A 193 -1.62 -3.87 11.60
N TYR A 194 -1.42 -4.60 10.51
CA TYR A 194 -1.70 -4.12 9.16
C TYR A 194 -1.98 -5.30 8.21
N ALA A 195 -2.49 -5.02 7.01
CA ALA A 195 -2.60 -6.02 5.96
C ALA A 195 -1.22 -6.21 5.32
N VAL A 196 -0.54 -7.31 5.64
CA VAL A 196 0.77 -7.63 5.06
C VAL A 196 0.58 -8.28 3.68
N GLN A 197 1.25 -7.73 2.67
CA GLN A 197 1.45 -8.40 1.39
C GLN A 197 2.78 -9.14 1.44
N TYR A 198 2.85 -10.30 0.79
CA TYR A 198 4.09 -11.08 0.72
C TYR A 198 4.07 -12.05 -0.45
N PHE A 199 5.26 -12.48 -0.85
CA PHE A 199 5.48 -13.50 -1.86
C PHE A 199 6.15 -14.70 -1.21
N ILE A 200 5.71 -15.89 -1.60
CA ILE A 200 6.41 -17.13 -1.27
C ILE A 200 6.95 -17.69 -2.57
N THR A 201 8.24 -18.01 -2.55
CA THR A 201 8.89 -18.73 -3.63
C THR A 201 9.38 -20.07 -3.12
N THR A 202 8.94 -21.15 -3.76
CA THR A 202 9.32 -22.52 -3.40
C THR A 202 9.18 -23.48 -4.58
N GLY A 203 9.68 -24.70 -4.40
CA GLY A 203 9.52 -25.79 -5.35
C GLY A 203 8.17 -26.49 -5.25
N LYS A 204 7.94 -27.45 -6.15
CA LYS A 204 6.69 -28.20 -6.25
C LYS A 204 6.35 -28.92 -4.93
N GLY A 205 5.19 -28.64 -4.37
CA GLY A 205 4.74 -29.20 -3.10
C GLY A 205 3.63 -28.38 -2.46
N SER A 206 3.27 -28.75 -1.23
CA SER A 206 2.29 -28.03 -0.42
C SER A 206 2.99 -27.04 0.50
N CYS A 207 2.35 -25.90 0.75
CA CYS A 207 2.71 -25.03 1.86
C CYS A 207 1.47 -24.54 2.59
N LYS A 208 1.40 -24.83 3.90
CA LYS A 208 0.37 -24.30 4.79
C LYS A 208 0.85 -23.00 5.42
N ILE A 209 0.04 -21.97 5.25
CA ILE A 209 0.22 -20.66 5.85
C ILE A 209 -0.77 -20.56 7.01
N ASN A 210 -0.27 -20.27 8.21
CA ASN A 210 -1.08 -20.20 9.42
C ASN A 210 -0.59 -19.10 10.37
N PHE A 211 -1.33 -18.90 11.46
CA PHE A 211 -1.02 -17.91 12.48
C PHE A 211 -0.92 -18.54 13.87
N GLN A 212 -0.01 -18.00 14.69
CA GLN A 212 0.17 -18.35 16.11
C GLN A 212 -0.01 -17.11 16.99
#